data_AF-A0A6L6JCJ3-F1
#
_entry.id   AF-A0A6L6JCJ3-F1
#
_cell.length_a   1.000
_cell.length_b   1.000
_cell.length_c   1.000
_cell.angle_alpha   90.00
_cell.angle_beta   90.00
_cell.angle_gamma   90.00
#
_symmetry.space_group_name_H-M   'P 1'
#
loop_
_entity.id
_entity.type
_entity.pdbx_description
1 polymer ?
#
loop_
_entity_poly.entity_id
_entity_poly.type
_entity_poly.pdbx_seq_one_letter_code
_entity_poly.pdbx_strand_id
1 'polypeptide(L)'
;MISPTLAASAYDRARPAVSPASGIGQSISAAATDFAKVMEQVDISATGAMTGATDTHQLVQSIARAEIALETAVAIRDKVVEAYQEILRMPV
;
A
#
# COMPACT_ATOMS: atom_id res chain seq x y z
N MET A 1 -20.40 5.51 40.78
CA MET A 1 -19.06 6.08 40.62
C MET A 1 -18.34 5.31 39.53
N ILE A 2 -18.05 5.94 38.40
CA ILE A 2 -17.42 5.27 37.24
C ILE A 2 -15.93 5.23 37.54
N SER A 3 -15.39 4.03 37.74
CA SER A 3 -14.02 3.83 38.21
C SER A 3 -12.99 4.14 37.10
N PRO A 4 -12.11 5.15 37.27
CA PRO A 4 -11.11 5.53 36.25
C PRO A 4 -10.09 4.42 35.95
N THR A 5 -9.90 3.49 36.88
CA THR A 5 -9.07 2.29 36.69
C THR A 5 -9.62 1.33 35.64
N LEU A 6 -10.96 1.25 35.50
CA LEU A 6 -11.60 0.41 34.49
C LEU A 6 -11.36 0.97 33.09
N ALA A 7 -11.46 2.30 32.94
CA ALA A 7 -11.18 3.00 31.68
C ALA A 7 -9.70 2.86 31.26
N ALA A 8 -8.76 3.00 32.20
CA ALA A 8 -7.34 2.80 31.93
C ALA A 8 -7.04 1.35 31.48
N SER A 9 -7.64 0.36 32.13
CA SER A 9 -7.48 -1.06 31.76
C SER A 9 -8.10 -1.41 30.40
N ALA A 10 -9.20 -0.75 30.03
CA ALA A 10 -9.82 -0.91 28.73
C ALA A 10 -8.96 -0.29 27.62
N TYR A 11 -8.33 0.85 27.90
CA TYR A 11 -7.43 1.53 26.96
C TYR A 11 -6.16 0.72 26.69
N ASP A 12 -5.53 0.16 27.72
CA ASP A 12 -4.33 -0.69 27.56
C ASP A 12 -4.62 -1.98 26.77
N ARG A 13 -5.83 -2.54 26.90
CA ARG A 13 -6.27 -3.69 26.09
C ARG A 13 -6.55 -3.35 24.63
N ALA A 14 -6.99 -2.12 24.35
CA ALA A 14 -7.24 -1.66 22.98
C ALA A 14 -5.96 -1.23 22.25
N ARG A 15 -4.95 -0.76 22.98
CA ARG A 15 -3.67 -0.28 22.45
C ARG A 15 -2.92 -1.23 21.50
N PRO A 16 -2.82 -2.56 21.74
CA PRO A 16 -2.20 -3.48 20.79
C PRO A 16 -3.00 -3.68 19.49
N ALA A 17 -4.31 -3.40 19.48
CA ALA A 17 -5.14 -3.45 18.27
C ALA A 17 -4.97 -2.22 17.36
N VAL A 18 -4.44 -1.12 17.91
CA VAL A 18 -4.15 0.15 17.19
C VAL A 18 -2.64 0.32 16.94
N SER A 19 -1.82 -0.61 17.43
CA SER A 19 -0.38 -0.56 17.22
C SER A 19 -0.06 -0.83 15.75
N PRO A 20 0.67 0.06 15.05
CA PRO A 20 0.99 -0.13 13.64
C PRO A 20 1.75 -1.46 13.46
N ALA A 21 1.26 -2.31 12.57
CA ALA A 21 1.86 -3.62 12.34
C ALA A 21 3.34 -3.46 11.99
N SER A 22 4.20 -4.03 12.82
CA SER A 22 5.65 -4.02 12.62
C SER A 22 5.98 -4.85 11.37
N GLY A 23 6.69 -4.26 10.41
CA GLY A 23 7.07 -4.91 9.15
C GLY A 23 6.44 -4.32 7.89
N ILE A 24 5.43 -3.44 8.01
CA ILE A 24 4.82 -2.74 6.86
C ILE A 24 5.87 -1.96 6.05
N GLY A 25 6.83 -1.30 6.70
CA GLY A 25 7.89 -0.57 5.98
C GLY A 25 8.77 -1.48 5.12
N GLN A 26 9.09 -2.68 5.61
CA GLN A 26 9.89 -3.65 4.88
C GLN A 26 9.11 -4.25 3.70
N SER A 27 7.81 -4.53 3.87
CA SER A 27 6.96 -5.04 2.79
C SER A 27 6.69 -4.00 1.71
N ILE A 28 6.48 -2.72 2.09
CA ILE A 28 6.35 -1.61 1.13
C ILE A 28 7.65 -1.44 0.34
N SER A 29 8.82 -1.50 1.00
CA SER A 29 10.11 -1.43 0.31
C SER A 29 10.30 -2.58 -0.69
N ALA A 30 9.89 -3.80 -0.34
CA ALA A 30 9.93 -4.94 -1.25
C ALA A 30 8.97 -4.76 -2.44
N ALA A 31 7.73 -4.33 -2.18
CA ALA A 31 6.73 -4.07 -3.22
C ALA A 31 7.17 -2.95 -4.18
N ALA A 32 7.81 -1.89 -3.70
CA ALA A 32 8.39 -0.84 -4.53
C ALA A 32 9.52 -1.37 -5.43
N THR A 33 10.35 -2.28 -4.91
CA THR A 33 11.42 -2.92 -5.67
C THR A 33 10.86 -3.81 -6.79
N ASP A 34 9.80 -4.57 -6.51
CA ASP A 34 9.16 -5.42 -7.52
C ASP A 34 8.38 -4.60 -8.56
N PHE A 35 7.76 -3.49 -8.15
CA PHE A 35 7.15 -2.54 -9.09
C PHE A 35 8.19 -1.97 -10.07
N ALA A 36 9.37 -1.59 -9.58
CA ALA A 36 10.45 -1.09 -10.43
C ALA A 36 10.88 -2.13 -11.49
N LYS A 37 10.99 -3.41 -11.12
CA LYS A 37 11.29 -4.50 -12.07
C LYS A 37 10.20 -4.68 -13.11
N VAL A 38 8.92 -4.61 -12.71
CA VAL A 38 7.79 -4.70 -13.65
C VAL A 38 7.83 -3.53 -14.63
N MET A 39 8.16 -2.33 -14.16
CA MET A 39 8.29 -1.13 -15.01
C MET A 39 9.40 -1.30 -16.05
N GLU A 40 10.57 -1.83 -15.66
CA GLU A 40 11.68 -2.12 -16.57
C GLU A 40 11.28 -3.15 -17.64
N GLN A 41 10.56 -4.21 -17.24
CA GLN A 41 10.05 -5.23 -18.16
C GLN A 41 9.05 -4.63 -19.17
N VAL A 42 8.19 -3.71 -18.72
CA VAL A 42 7.25 -2.99 -19.58
C VAL A 42 7.99 -2.14 -20.61
N ASP A 43 9.06 -1.46 -20.21
CA ASP A 43 9.82 -0.56 -21.09
C ASP A 43 10.53 -1.33 -22.22
N ILE A 44 11.12 -2.48 -21.89
CA ILE A 44 11.70 -3.42 -22.87
C ILE A 44 10.61 -3.91 -23.83
N SER A 45 9.46 -4.32 -23.30
CA SER A 45 8.35 -4.84 -24.09
C SER A 45 7.71 -3.76 -24.98
N ALA A 46 7.64 -2.51 -24.51
CA ALA A 46 7.13 -1.38 -25.27
C ALA A 46 8.07 -1.02 -26.43
N THR A 47 9.39 -1.02 -26.17
CA THR A 47 10.41 -0.82 -27.21
C THR A 47 10.36 -1.95 -28.26
N GLY A 48 10.19 -3.19 -27.82
CA GLY A 48 9.98 -4.35 -28.70
C GLY A 48 8.70 -4.27 -29.52
N ALA A 49 7.60 -3.78 -28.94
CA ALA A 49 6.34 -3.57 -29.66
C ALA A 49 6.44 -2.43 -30.69
N MET A 50 7.12 -1.32 -30.36
CA MET A 50 7.37 -0.20 -31.28
C MET A 50 8.24 -0.59 -32.47
N THR A 51 9.13 -1.58 -32.29
CA THR A 51 9.98 -2.13 -33.36
C THR A 51 9.32 -3.29 -34.12
N GLY A 52 8.08 -3.67 -33.76
CA GLY A 52 7.34 -4.78 -34.37
C GLY A 52 7.84 -6.17 -33.97
N ALA A 53 8.74 -6.26 -32.98
CA ALA A 53 9.37 -7.49 -32.52
C ALA A 53 8.62 -8.18 -31.36
N THR A 54 7.61 -7.53 -30.76
CA THR A 54 6.89 -8.05 -29.58
C THR A 54 5.38 -7.92 -29.74
N ASP A 55 4.67 -9.01 -29.40
CA ASP A 55 3.21 -9.13 -29.49
C ASP A 55 2.49 -8.10 -28.63
N THR A 56 1.55 -7.35 -29.21
CA THR A 56 0.75 -6.31 -28.51
C THR A 56 -0.04 -6.88 -27.33
N HIS A 57 -0.32 -8.19 -27.36
CA HIS A 57 -0.99 -8.90 -26.27
C HIS A 57 -0.15 -8.98 -24.99
N GLN A 58 1.18 -9.10 -25.09
CA GLN A 58 2.09 -9.10 -23.94
C GLN A 58 2.10 -7.73 -23.24
N LEU A 59 2.01 -6.64 -24.01
CA LEU A 59 1.93 -5.28 -23.48
C LEU A 59 0.63 -5.04 -22.72
N VAL A 60 -0.51 -5.48 -23.25
CA VAL A 60 -1.80 -5.35 -22.55
C VAL A 60 -1.80 -6.16 -21.25
N GLN A 61 -1.21 -7.37 -21.26
CA GLN A 61 -1.11 -8.21 -20.06
C GLN A 61 -0.22 -7.57 -18.98
N SER A 62 0.88 -6.90 -19.37
CA SER A 62 1.75 -6.21 -18.42
C SER A 62 1.11 -4.94 -17.87
N ILE A 63 0.36 -4.18 -18.68
CA ILE A 63 -0.44 -3.04 -18.22
C ILE A 63 -1.52 -3.48 -17.22
N ALA A 64 -2.24 -4.57 -17.51
CA ALA A 64 -3.26 -5.09 -16.59
C ALA A 64 -2.68 -5.51 -15.23
N ARG A 65 -1.44 -6.03 -15.20
CA ARG A 65 -0.74 -6.31 -13.93
C ARG A 65 -0.33 -5.03 -13.19
N ALA A 66 0.08 -4.00 -13.92
CA ALA A 66 0.44 -2.70 -13.32
C ALA A 66 -0.79 -1.99 -12.71
N GLU A 67 -1.98 -2.17 -13.28
CA GLU A 67 -3.24 -1.60 -12.77
C GLU A 67 -3.57 -2.09 -11.35
N ILE A 68 -3.44 -3.39 -11.08
CA ILE A 68 -3.68 -3.97 -9.75
C ILE A 68 -2.68 -3.41 -8.71
N ALA A 69 -1.42 -3.22 -9.11
CA ALA A 69 -0.40 -2.62 -8.25
C ALA A 69 -0.72 -1.14 -7.93
N LEU A 70 -1.21 -0.39 -8.93
CA LEU A 70 -1.61 1.00 -8.75
C LEU A 70 -2.82 1.13 -7.83
N GLU A 71 -3.85 0.29 -8.00
CA GLU A 71 -5.04 0.29 -7.14
C GLU A 71 -4.66 0.02 -5.68
N THR A 72 -3.74 -0.91 -5.44
CA THR A 72 -3.21 -1.20 -4.10
C THR A 72 -2.45 -0.02 -3.52
N ALA A 73 -1.64 0.68 -4.33
CA ALA A 73 -0.91 1.87 -3.89
C ALA A 73 -1.87 3.01 -3.48
N VAL A 74 -2.97 3.21 -4.21
CA VAL A 74 -4.01 4.18 -3.87
C VAL A 74 -4.72 3.78 -2.58
N ALA A 75 -5.04 2.50 -2.39
CA ALA A 75 -5.64 2.01 -1.14
C ALA A 75 -4.74 2.27 0.08
N ILE A 76 -3.42 2.07 -0.06
CA ILE A 76 -2.45 2.40 0.99
C ILE A 76 -2.44 3.91 1.28
N ARG A 77 -2.39 4.74 0.23
CA ARG A 77 -2.44 6.21 0.36
C ARG A 77 -3.69 6.64 1.13
N ASP A 78 -4.86 6.09 0.78
CA ASP A 78 -6.12 6.47 1.40
C ASP A 78 -6.17 6.05 2.87
N LYS A 79 -5.64 4.86 3.21
CA LYS A 79 -5.51 4.42 4.61
C LYS A 79 -4.56 5.27 5.44
N VAL A 80 -3.46 5.75 4.85
CA VAL A 80 -2.55 6.68 5.52
C VAL A 80 -3.22 8.03 5.77
N VAL A 81 -3.99 8.53 4.82
CA VAL A 81 -4.75 9.78 4.96
C VAL A 81 -5.84 9.64 6.02
N GLU A 82 -6.57 8.54 6.05
CA GLU A 82 -7.58 8.24 7.07
C GLU A 82 -6.97 8.21 8.48
N ALA A 83 -5.86 7.48 8.66
CA ALA A 83 -5.15 7.41 9.93
C ALA A 83 -4.65 8.80 10.40
N TYR A 84 -4.15 9.62 9.47
CA TYR A 84 -3.72 10.99 9.79
C TYR A 84 -4.89 11.88 10.21
N GLN A 85 -6.03 11.79 9.51
CA GLN A 85 -7.25 12.51 9.88
C GLN A 85 -7.81 12.05 11.22
N GLU A 86 -7.71 10.77 11.57
CA GLU A 86 -8.17 10.24 12.85
C GLU A 86 -7.31 10.73 14.03
N ILE A 87 -5.98 10.79 13.86
CA ILE A 87 -5.06 11.39 14.85
C ILE A 87 -5.41 12.86 15.10
N LEU A 88 -5.71 13.63 14.05
CA LEU A 88 -6.08 15.05 14.17
C LEU A 88 -7.49 15.29 14.74
N ARG A 89 -8.39 14.30 14.64
CA ARG A 89 -9.76 14.37 15.15
C ARG A 89 -9.87 13.95 16.62
N MET A 90 -8.85 13.34 17.21
CA MET A 90 -8.81 13.19 18.66
C MET A 90 -8.58 14.56 19.30
N PRO A 91 -9.55 15.12 20.05
CA PRO A 91 -9.29 16.28 20.87
C PRO A 91 -8.26 15.89 21.95
N VAL A 92 -7.27 16.77 22.16
CA VAL A 92 -6.37 16.71 23.31
C VAL A 92 -7.10 16.84 24.64
#